data_AF-A0A7Y2BIR7-F1
#
_entry.id   AF-A0A7Y2BIR7-F1
#
_cell.length_a   1.000
_cell.length_b   1.000
_cell.length_c   1.000
_cell.angle_alpha   90.00
_cell.angle_beta   90.00
_cell.angle_gamma   90.00
#
_symmetry.space_group_name_H-M   'P 1'
#
loop_
_entity.id
_entity.type
_entity.pdbx_description
1 polymer ?
#
loop_
_entity_poly.entity_id
_entity_poly.type
_entity_poly.pdbx_seq_one_letter_code
_entity_poly.pdbx_strand_id
1 'polypeptide(L)'
;MAPNTMNRIPQSIFHLLVISLVMGTVQCTSTSNSGYYDQCDADVPASECYATRRAPASEQVALATDIALRWIEEHPPEEQIWDWAPGVLMFALTELHRVTGDERLRDYYGAWLDYHIQEGYDIVWSDSCPPAITAVSLLSEAPNEAYQDVVDDVLQYLRVDAPRTDYGGISHNGTLGALSIWVDSVFMFGMVLTRWGELSGDASALDLMSEQMALFAPRLQHEDGLMQHADGWPGADNDIYWNRGNSWVTASLSDYLRVRLLRGESDAFVEKVFRDQVNGALALQDSETGLWWTIMNRPGEIYQETS
;
A
#
# COMPACT_ATOMS: atom_id res chain seq x y z
N MET A 1 63.87 30.03 -44.75
CA MET A 1 63.17 29.97 -43.44
C MET A 1 61.98 30.89 -43.50
N ALA A 2 60.81 30.31 -43.78
CA ALA A 2 59.46 30.88 -43.67
C ALA A 2 58.50 29.74 -44.06
N PRO A 3 57.51 29.34 -43.23
CA PRO A 3 56.55 28.32 -43.62
C PRO A 3 55.34 28.93 -44.33
N ASN A 4 54.87 28.17 -45.31
CA ASN A 4 53.72 28.39 -46.17
C ASN A 4 52.40 28.59 -45.41
N THR A 5 51.64 29.58 -45.85
CA THR A 5 50.19 29.70 -45.72
C THR A 5 49.48 28.76 -46.71
N MET A 6 48.55 27.91 -46.25
CA MET A 6 47.42 27.46 -47.07
C MET A 6 46.16 27.20 -46.22
N ASN A 7 45.25 28.17 -46.35
CA ASN A 7 43.80 28.09 -46.53
C ASN A 7 42.96 26.97 -45.88
N ARG A 8 42.01 27.44 -45.08
CA ARG A 8 40.75 26.81 -44.68
C ARG A 8 39.91 26.36 -45.90
N ILE A 9 39.27 25.21 -45.78
CA ILE A 9 38.05 24.83 -46.51
C ILE A 9 37.06 24.23 -45.48
N PRO A 10 35.77 24.61 -45.50
CA PRO A 10 34.78 24.22 -44.49
C PRO A 10 34.24 22.81 -44.78
N GLN A 11 33.97 22.03 -43.74
CA GLN A 11 33.22 20.77 -43.87
C GLN A 11 31.90 20.88 -43.11
N SER A 12 30.85 21.13 -43.86
CA SER A 12 29.47 20.88 -43.50
C SER A 12 28.95 19.72 -44.36
N ILE A 13 28.36 18.72 -43.68
CA ILE A 13 27.38 17.72 -44.17
C ILE A 13 27.95 16.52 -44.94
N PHE A 14 28.05 15.35 -44.28
CA PHE A 14 27.30 14.11 -44.57
C PHE A 14 27.74 12.94 -43.66
N HIS A 15 26.78 12.06 -43.27
CA HIS A 15 26.82 10.90 -42.35
C HIS A 15 26.40 11.28 -40.91
N LEU A 16 25.16 11.13 -40.43
CA LEU A 16 24.15 10.05 -40.50
C LEU A 16 24.62 8.75 -39.82
N LEU A 17 23.90 8.42 -38.73
CA LEU A 17 23.98 7.24 -37.85
C LEU A 17 25.23 7.12 -36.96
N VAL A 18 25.08 7.40 -35.67
CA VAL A 18 24.98 6.41 -34.57
C VAL A 18 24.76 7.21 -33.28
N ILE A 19 23.50 7.49 -32.94
CA ILE A 19 23.10 7.69 -31.54
C ILE A 19 22.48 6.37 -31.14
N SER A 20 23.32 5.39 -30.79
CA SER A 20 22.85 4.20 -30.10
C SER A 20 22.70 4.56 -28.63
N LEU A 21 21.44 4.51 -28.19
CA LEU A 21 20.99 4.24 -26.83
C LEU A 21 22.09 3.60 -25.98
N VAL A 22 22.51 4.28 -24.92
CA VAL A 22 22.89 3.59 -23.69
C VAL A 22 21.59 3.42 -22.90
N MET A 23 20.72 2.52 -23.36
CA MET A 23 19.79 1.86 -22.44
C MET A 23 20.66 0.85 -21.69
N GLY A 24 21.10 1.22 -20.50
CA GLY A 24 21.60 0.23 -19.56
C GLY A 24 20.44 -0.73 -19.29
N THR A 25 20.54 -1.95 -19.81
CA THR A 25 19.61 -3.01 -19.44
C THR A 25 19.83 -3.32 -17.97
N VAL A 26 18.95 -2.81 -17.10
CA VAL A 26 18.90 -3.24 -15.70
C VAL A 26 18.50 -4.71 -15.72
N GLN A 27 19.47 -5.57 -15.44
CA GLN A 27 19.31 -7.02 -15.55
C GLN A 27 18.90 -7.55 -14.18
N CYS A 28 17.62 -7.90 -14.02
CA CYS A 28 17.13 -8.67 -12.87
C CYS A 28 17.50 -10.15 -13.09
N THR A 29 18.24 -10.80 -12.19
CA THR A 29 18.65 -12.21 -12.35
C THR A 29 18.51 -12.99 -11.05
N SER A 30 17.68 -14.05 -11.03
CA SER A 30 17.49 -14.92 -9.86
C SER A 30 18.00 -16.36 -10.08
N THR A 31 18.71 -16.91 -9.08
CA THR A 31 19.09 -18.33 -8.96
C THR A 31 19.18 -18.77 -7.49
N SER A 32 18.08 -18.95 -6.75
CA SER A 32 18.10 -19.74 -5.49
C SER A 32 16.72 -20.10 -4.94
N ASN A 33 16.66 -21.24 -4.23
CA ASN A 33 15.48 -21.90 -3.68
C ASN A 33 14.69 -21.08 -2.64
N SER A 34 13.40 -20.88 -2.95
CA SER A 34 12.19 -20.75 -2.11
C SER A 34 12.27 -20.11 -0.71
N GLY A 35 11.90 -18.82 -0.63
CA GLY A 35 11.45 -18.10 0.57
C GLY A 35 10.25 -17.21 0.25
N TYR A 36 9.40 -16.94 1.24
CA TYR A 36 8.01 -16.45 1.10
C TYR A 36 7.84 -15.01 0.57
N TYR A 37 8.92 -14.27 0.40
CA TYR A 37 8.93 -12.91 -0.14
C TYR A 37 9.68 -12.94 -1.47
N ASP A 38 8.92 -13.01 -2.56
CA ASP A 38 9.32 -12.84 -3.95
C ASP A 38 10.20 -13.95 -4.60
N GLN A 39 9.70 -14.59 -5.65
CA GLN A 39 10.57 -14.83 -6.82
C GLN A 39 10.77 -13.48 -7.53
N CYS A 40 11.67 -12.67 -6.96
CA CYS A 40 12.16 -11.44 -7.53
C CYS A 40 13.40 -10.99 -6.69
N ASP A 41 14.49 -11.76 -6.85
CA ASP A 41 15.84 -11.60 -6.28
C ASP A 41 15.97 -11.44 -4.74
N ALA A 42 17.15 -11.78 -4.21
CA ALA A 42 17.47 -11.71 -2.78
C ALA A 42 17.51 -10.27 -2.22
N ASP A 43 17.51 -9.29 -3.12
CA ASP A 43 17.51 -7.87 -2.80
C ASP A 43 16.18 -7.26 -3.20
N VAL A 44 15.61 -6.47 -2.29
CA VAL A 44 14.39 -5.73 -2.55
C VAL A 44 14.68 -4.71 -3.66
N PRO A 45 13.83 -4.65 -4.70
CA PRO A 45 14.12 -3.85 -5.88
C PRO A 45 14.15 -2.35 -5.52
N ALA A 46 15.21 -1.64 -5.95
CA ALA A 46 15.19 -0.17 -6.00
C ALA A 46 13.97 0.33 -6.80
N SER A 47 13.54 1.58 -6.63
CA SER A 47 12.35 2.15 -7.30
C SER A 47 12.30 1.87 -8.82
N GLU A 48 13.43 1.97 -9.50
CA GLU A 48 13.58 1.64 -10.94
C GLU A 48 13.29 0.15 -11.24
N CYS A 49 13.70 -0.74 -10.35
CA CYS A 49 13.46 -2.18 -10.45
C CYS A 49 12.01 -2.53 -10.07
N TYR A 50 11.41 -1.80 -9.11
CA TYR A 50 9.99 -1.91 -8.76
C TYR A 50 9.11 -1.61 -9.98
N ALA A 51 9.36 -0.50 -10.68
CA ALA A 51 8.64 -0.16 -11.92
C ALA A 51 8.86 -1.22 -13.01
N THR A 52 10.13 -1.61 -13.27
CA THR A 52 10.46 -2.58 -14.33
C THR A 52 9.79 -3.95 -14.13
N ARG A 53 9.74 -4.46 -12.91
CA ARG A 53 9.13 -5.76 -12.59
C ARG A 53 7.61 -5.77 -12.73
N ARG A 54 6.95 -4.62 -12.59
CA ARG A 54 5.51 -4.46 -12.83
C ARG A 54 5.16 -4.32 -14.31
N ALA A 55 6.17 -4.25 -15.19
CA ALA A 55 6.00 -4.06 -16.63
C ALA A 55 5.04 -2.90 -16.93
N PRO A 56 5.49 -1.62 -16.82
CA PRO A 56 4.62 -0.46 -16.90
C PRO A 56 3.87 -0.33 -18.23
N ALA A 57 4.39 -0.97 -19.28
CA ALA A 57 3.77 -1.07 -20.60
C ALA A 57 2.87 -2.32 -20.78
N SER A 58 2.53 -3.04 -19.70
CA SER A 58 1.65 -4.21 -19.74
C SER A 58 0.20 -3.81 -19.97
N GLU A 59 -0.58 -4.74 -20.54
CA GLU A 59 -2.01 -4.53 -20.75
C GLU A 59 -2.76 -4.33 -19.41
N GLN A 60 -2.31 -4.97 -18.32
CA GLN A 60 -2.92 -4.80 -17.01
C GLN A 60 -2.70 -3.38 -16.44
N VAL A 61 -1.47 -2.84 -16.55
CA VAL A 61 -1.17 -1.47 -16.10
C VAL A 61 -1.90 -0.45 -16.97
N ALA A 62 -1.97 -0.68 -18.29
CA ALA A 62 -2.74 0.16 -19.19
C ALA A 62 -4.23 0.19 -18.81
N LEU A 63 -4.84 -0.97 -18.56
CA LEU A 63 -6.23 -1.06 -18.11
C LEU A 63 -6.47 -0.37 -16.77
N ALA A 64 -5.58 -0.57 -15.79
CA ALA A 64 -5.68 0.11 -14.49
C ALA A 64 -5.58 1.63 -14.63
N THR A 65 -4.70 2.12 -15.51
CA THR A 65 -4.55 3.54 -15.82
C THR A 65 -5.79 4.10 -16.48
N ASP A 66 -6.37 3.41 -17.46
CA ASP A 66 -7.60 3.83 -18.14
C ASP A 66 -8.79 3.90 -17.16
N ILE A 67 -8.92 2.92 -16.26
CA ILE A 67 -9.96 2.92 -15.22
C ILE A 67 -9.76 4.11 -14.27
N ALA A 68 -8.55 4.32 -13.77
CA ALA A 68 -8.23 5.40 -12.84
C ALA A 68 -8.50 6.77 -13.47
N LEU A 69 -8.00 7.00 -14.70
CA LEU A 69 -8.17 8.26 -15.41
C LEU A 69 -9.64 8.57 -15.71
N ARG A 70 -10.41 7.55 -16.11
CA ARG A 70 -11.85 7.73 -16.29
C ARG A 70 -12.55 8.08 -14.98
N TRP A 71 -12.17 7.41 -13.89
CA TRP A 71 -12.79 7.67 -12.60
C TRP A 71 -12.52 9.11 -12.13
N ILE A 72 -11.27 9.60 -12.22
CA ILE A 72 -10.93 10.97 -11.79
C ILE A 72 -11.54 12.05 -12.69
N GLU A 73 -11.83 11.75 -13.96
CA GLU A 73 -12.56 12.65 -14.86
C GLU A 73 -14.02 12.83 -14.43
N GLU A 74 -14.63 11.80 -13.86
CA GLU A 74 -16.04 11.80 -13.44
C GLU A 74 -16.24 12.24 -11.98
N HIS A 75 -15.17 12.27 -11.17
CA HIS A 75 -15.24 12.50 -9.72
C HIS A 75 -14.24 13.58 -9.30
N PRO A 76 -14.66 14.84 -9.11
CA PRO A 76 -13.78 15.90 -8.63
C PRO A 76 -13.14 15.57 -7.28
N PRO A 77 -11.88 15.99 -7.03
CA PRO A 77 -11.20 15.70 -5.78
C PRO A 77 -11.94 16.30 -4.57
N GLU A 78 -12.48 17.52 -4.67
CA GLU A 78 -13.22 18.19 -3.60
C GLU A 78 -14.53 17.49 -3.18
N GLU A 79 -15.04 16.57 -4.01
CA GLU A 79 -16.25 15.79 -3.68
C GLU A 79 -15.92 14.51 -2.90
N GLN A 80 -14.63 14.14 -2.79
CA GLN A 80 -14.20 12.94 -2.09
C GLN A 80 -13.98 13.24 -0.60
N ILE A 81 -14.74 12.58 0.27
CA ILE A 81 -14.68 12.81 1.72
C ILE A 81 -13.35 12.34 2.36
N TRP A 82 -13.03 12.88 3.53
CA TRP A 82 -11.96 12.34 4.38
C TRP A 82 -12.43 11.07 5.08
N ASP A 83 -12.22 9.93 4.44
CA ASP A 83 -12.59 8.62 5.01
C ASP A 83 -11.79 7.49 4.34
N TRP A 84 -11.98 6.26 4.81
CA TRP A 84 -11.22 5.11 4.37
C TRP A 84 -11.36 4.82 2.88
N ALA A 85 -12.56 4.96 2.31
CA ALA A 85 -12.81 4.58 0.93
C ALA A 85 -12.06 5.49 -0.07
N PRO A 86 -12.17 6.82 0.02
CA PRO A 86 -11.26 7.72 -0.71
C PRO A 86 -9.79 7.50 -0.36
N GLY A 87 -9.43 7.31 0.92
CA GLY A 87 -8.04 7.10 1.32
C GLY A 87 -7.38 5.87 0.66
N VAL A 88 -8.09 4.74 0.58
CA VAL A 88 -7.63 3.53 -0.14
C VAL A 88 -7.48 3.81 -1.63
N LEU A 89 -8.43 4.52 -2.23
CA LEU A 89 -8.35 4.89 -3.64
C LEU A 89 -7.11 5.75 -3.91
N MET A 90 -6.89 6.79 -3.11
CA MET A 90 -5.73 7.66 -3.26
C MET A 90 -4.42 6.90 -3.06
N PHE A 91 -4.36 5.98 -2.10
CA PHE A 91 -3.24 5.05 -1.98
C PHE A 91 -3.02 4.25 -3.27
N ALA A 92 -4.07 3.66 -3.85
CA ALA A 92 -3.94 2.96 -5.13
C ALA A 92 -3.46 3.86 -6.27
N LEU A 93 -3.91 5.13 -6.32
CA LEU A 93 -3.42 6.11 -7.30
C LEU A 93 -1.94 6.46 -7.08
N THR A 94 -1.46 6.54 -5.83
CA THR A 94 -0.03 6.74 -5.54
C THR A 94 0.82 5.57 -6.03
N GLU A 95 0.36 4.33 -5.83
CA GLU A 95 1.06 3.14 -6.31
C GLU A 95 1.05 3.04 -7.84
N LEU A 96 -0.07 3.40 -8.48
CA LEU A 96 -0.17 3.44 -9.94
C LEU A 96 0.70 4.55 -10.54
N HIS A 97 0.74 5.74 -9.92
CA HIS A 97 1.66 6.82 -10.29
C HIS A 97 3.12 6.36 -10.16
N ARG A 98 3.48 5.67 -9.07
CA ARG A 98 4.84 5.14 -8.87
C ARG A 98 5.28 4.18 -9.98
N VAL A 99 4.35 3.39 -10.53
CA VAL A 99 4.63 2.46 -11.64
C VAL A 99 4.69 3.18 -12.99
N THR A 100 3.78 4.13 -13.23
CA THR A 100 3.54 4.72 -14.57
C THR A 100 4.26 6.04 -14.81
N GLY A 101 4.52 6.82 -13.75
CA GLY A 101 4.95 8.22 -13.83
C GLY A 101 3.87 9.15 -14.37
N ASP A 102 2.59 8.74 -14.40
CA ASP A 102 1.51 9.60 -14.93
C ASP A 102 1.16 10.69 -13.90
N GLU A 103 1.59 11.92 -14.19
CA GLU A 103 1.40 13.09 -13.34
C GLU A 103 -0.08 13.43 -13.10
N ARG A 104 -1.00 13.00 -13.99
CA ARG A 104 -2.44 13.27 -13.79
C ARG A 104 -2.99 12.59 -12.55
N LEU A 105 -2.47 11.41 -12.23
CA LEU A 105 -2.82 10.68 -11.01
C LEU A 105 -2.32 11.44 -9.77
N ARG A 106 -1.09 11.96 -9.87
CA ARG A 106 -0.42 12.72 -8.80
C ARG A 106 -1.06 14.07 -8.53
N ASP A 107 -1.41 14.78 -9.59
CA ASP A 107 -2.15 16.04 -9.50
C ASP A 107 -3.51 15.83 -8.81
N TYR A 108 -4.18 14.71 -9.08
CA TYR A 108 -5.47 14.39 -8.49
C TYR A 108 -5.39 14.14 -6.97
N TYR A 109 -4.54 13.20 -6.53
CA TYR A 109 -4.44 12.91 -5.10
C TYR A 109 -3.80 14.06 -4.30
N GLY A 110 -2.95 14.87 -4.94
CA GLY A 110 -2.41 16.10 -4.36
C GLY A 110 -3.50 17.14 -4.13
N ALA A 111 -4.31 17.42 -5.15
CA ALA A 111 -5.42 18.36 -5.05
C ALA A 111 -6.46 17.93 -3.99
N TRP A 112 -6.73 16.63 -3.89
CA TRP A 112 -7.60 16.09 -2.85
C TRP A 112 -7.05 16.32 -1.44
N LEU A 113 -5.77 16.03 -1.20
CA LEU A 113 -5.15 16.25 0.11
C LEU A 113 -5.12 17.75 0.47
N ASP A 114 -4.74 18.60 -0.47
CA ASP A 114 -4.71 20.05 -0.30
C ASP A 114 -6.09 20.62 0.07
N TYR A 115 -7.15 20.11 -0.57
CA TYR A 115 -8.53 20.49 -0.25
C TYR A 115 -8.87 20.18 1.22
N HIS A 116 -8.57 18.98 1.71
CA HIS A 116 -8.87 18.60 3.11
C HIS A 116 -7.99 19.31 4.12
N ILE A 117 -6.74 19.63 3.78
CA ILE A 117 -5.89 20.48 4.63
C ILE A 117 -6.50 21.88 4.75
N GLN A 118 -7.08 22.41 3.67
CA GLN A 118 -7.71 23.73 3.66
C GLN A 118 -9.05 23.76 4.42
N GLU A 119 -9.92 22.78 4.20
CA GLU A 119 -11.26 22.72 4.81
C GLU A 119 -11.24 22.14 6.23
N GLY A 120 -10.21 21.36 6.56
CA GLY A 120 -10.07 20.62 7.81
C GLY A 120 -10.53 19.17 7.68
N TYR A 121 -9.92 18.31 8.51
CA TYR A 121 -10.24 16.89 8.65
C TYR A 121 -10.21 16.48 10.13
N ASP A 122 -10.80 15.32 10.43
CA ASP A 122 -10.88 14.78 11.79
C ASP A 122 -10.27 13.37 11.84
N ILE A 123 -9.44 13.11 12.86
CA ILE A 123 -8.91 11.77 13.15
C ILE A 123 -9.57 11.22 14.41
N VAL A 124 -10.67 10.48 14.25
CA VAL A 124 -11.56 10.08 15.37
C VAL A 124 -11.78 8.58 15.49
N TRP A 125 -11.41 7.82 14.46
CA TRP A 125 -11.60 6.37 14.35
C TRP A 125 -10.58 5.76 13.38
N SER A 126 -10.59 4.44 13.23
CA SER A 126 -9.64 3.76 12.35
C SER A 126 -9.78 4.21 10.89
N ASP A 127 -11.00 4.43 10.43
CA ASP A 127 -11.30 4.72 9.03
C ASP A 127 -10.90 6.15 8.60
N SER A 128 -10.59 7.04 9.55
CA SER A 128 -10.06 8.38 9.24
C SER A 128 -8.53 8.40 9.04
N CYS A 129 -7.84 7.27 9.24
CA CYS A 129 -6.38 7.18 9.13
C CYS A 129 -5.84 7.02 7.68
N PRO A 130 -6.46 6.25 6.77
CA PRO A 130 -5.92 5.97 5.43
C PRO A 130 -5.52 7.20 4.59
N PRO A 131 -6.24 8.34 4.64
CA PRO A 131 -5.83 9.55 3.94
C PRO A 131 -4.37 9.98 4.17
N ALA A 132 -3.81 9.72 5.35
CA ALA A 132 -2.42 10.07 5.66
C ALA A 132 -1.39 9.29 4.82
N ILE A 133 -1.77 8.16 4.20
CA ILE A 133 -0.88 7.44 3.27
C ILE A 133 -0.53 8.32 2.07
N THR A 134 -1.49 9.13 1.57
CA THR A 134 -1.27 10.09 0.49
C THR A 134 -0.26 11.16 0.90
N ALA A 135 -0.37 11.66 2.13
CA ALA A 135 0.59 12.61 2.69
C ALA A 135 2.00 12.01 2.77
N VAL A 136 2.14 10.77 3.26
CA VAL A 136 3.42 10.04 3.26
C VAL A 136 4.00 9.92 1.84
N SER A 137 3.17 9.58 0.84
CA SER A 137 3.63 9.48 -0.56
C SER A 137 4.17 10.83 -1.06
N LEU A 138 3.45 11.92 -0.84
CA LEU A 138 3.86 13.26 -1.28
C LEU A 138 5.12 13.75 -0.54
N LEU A 139 5.28 13.44 0.75
CA LEU A 139 6.48 13.76 1.53
C LEU A 139 7.73 13.04 0.98
N SER A 140 7.56 11.86 0.38
CA SER A 140 8.66 11.15 -0.27
C SER A 140 9.17 11.85 -1.53
N GLU A 141 8.34 12.67 -2.17
CA GLU A 141 8.69 13.48 -3.35
C GLU A 141 9.38 14.79 -2.94
N ALA A 142 8.83 15.50 -1.95
CA ALA A 142 9.38 16.76 -1.46
C ALA A 142 8.90 17.08 -0.02
N PRO A 143 9.73 17.73 0.81
CA PRO A 143 9.32 18.19 2.14
C PRO A 143 8.16 19.20 2.06
N ASN A 144 7.13 19.01 2.89
CA ASN A 144 6.00 19.91 3.04
C ASN A 144 5.48 19.83 4.49
N GLU A 145 5.44 20.96 5.20
CA GLU A 145 5.03 21.03 6.60
C GLU A 145 3.56 20.62 6.78
N ALA A 146 2.66 21.05 5.90
CA ALA A 146 1.24 20.71 6.00
C ALA A 146 0.98 19.21 5.78
N TYR A 147 1.78 18.56 4.93
CA TYR A 147 1.70 17.10 4.75
C TYR A 147 2.30 16.35 5.94
N GLN A 148 3.34 16.91 6.58
CA GLN A 148 3.89 16.35 7.81
C GLN A 148 2.87 16.42 8.95
N ASP A 149 2.16 17.54 9.09
CA ASP A 149 1.12 17.72 10.10
C ASP A 149 0.03 16.65 10.00
N VAL A 150 -0.41 16.31 8.78
CA VAL A 150 -1.38 15.21 8.54
C VAL A 150 -0.88 13.87 9.08
N VAL A 151 0.38 13.55 8.84
CA VAL A 151 0.98 12.29 9.32
C VAL A 151 1.13 12.33 10.84
N ASP A 152 1.57 13.45 11.39
CA ASP A 152 1.77 13.65 12.82
C ASP A 152 0.43 13.55 13.59
N ASP A 153 -0.66 14.08 13.05
CA ASP A 153 -2.01 13.95 13.62
C ASP A 153 -2.46 12.49 13.73
N VAL A 154 -2.25 11.70 12.66
CA VAL A 154 -2.58 10.26 12.69
C VAL A 154 -1.68 9.51 13.67
N LEU A 155 -0.38 9.79 13.69
CA LEU A 155 0.54 9.15 14.64
C LEU A 155 0.20 9.50 16.10
N GLN A 156 -0.15 10.75 16.37
CA GLN A 156 -0.60 11.23 17.67
C GLN A 156 -1.88 10.49 18.10
N TYR A 157 -2.88 10.40 17.21
CA TYR A 157 -4.08 9.61 17.46
C TYR A 157 -3.73 8.15 17.80
N LEU A 158 -2.95 7.47 16.96
CA LEU A 158 -2.65 6.05 17.15
C LEU A 158 -1.82 5.77 18.41
N ARG A 159 -0.91 6.67 18.78
CA ARG A 159 0.00 6.47 19.92
C ARG A 159 -0.63 6.86 21.25
N VAL A 160 -1.51 7.85 21.25
CA VAL A 160 -1.94 8.52 22.48
C VAL A 160 -3.47 8.56 22.62
N ASP A 161 -4.18 9.05 21.61
CA ASP A 161 -5.57 9.48 21.80
C ASP A 161 -6.61 8.38 21.51
N ALA A 162 -6.28 7.43 20.63
CA ALA A 162 -7.20 6.39 20.19
C ALA A 162 -7.68 5.54 21.39
N PRO A 163 -9.01 5.41 21.58
CA PRO A 163 -9.55 4.51 22.58
C PRO A 163 -9.08 3.07 22.35
N ARG A 164 -8.74 2.37 23.44
CA ARG A 164 -8.24 1.00 23.38
C ARG A 164 -9.16 0.05 24.14
N THR A 165 -9.23 -1.19 23.67
CA THR A 165 -9.86 -2.29 24.43
C THR A 165 -9.12 -2.52 25.75
N ASP A 166 -9.69 -3.32 26.65
CA ASP A 166 -9.10 -3.66 27.94
C ASP A 166 -7.75 -4.41 27.81
N TYR A 167 -7.52 -5.06 26.68
CA TYR A 167 -6.25 -5.68 26.31
C TYR A 167 -5.34 -4.80 25.44
N GLY A 168 -5.68 -3.52 25.24
CA GLY A 168 -4.80 -2.53 24.60
C GLY A 168 -4.91 -2.42 23.07
N GLY A 169 -5.83 -3.13 22.44
CA GLY A 169 -6.06 -3.05 20.99
C GLY A 169 -6.71 -1.73 20.62
N ILE A 170 -6.19 -1.04 19.62
CA ILE A 170 -6.76 0.21 19.09
C ILE A 170 -8.17 -0.08 18.59
N SER A 171 -9.15 0.65 19.11
CA SER A 171 -10.55 0.48 18.74
C SER A 171 -10.79 0.95 17.31
N HIS A 172 -11.44 0.11 16.50
CA HIS A 172 -11.84 0.43 15.13
C HIS A 172 -12.77 1.65 15.09
N ASN A 173 -13.81 1.64 15.93
CA ASN A 173 -14.79 2.74 16.02
C ASN A 173 -14.25 3.98 16.75
N GLY A 174 -13.01 3.94 17.22
CA GLY A 174 -12.38 5.04 17.96
C GLY A 174 -13.29 5.62 19.03
N THR A 175 -13.56 6.94 18.94
CA THR A 175 -14.40 7.70 19.88
C THR A 175 -15.89 7.63 19.57
N LEU A 176 -16.28 7.06 18.43
CA LEU A 176 -17.65 7.09 17.89
C LEU A 176 -18.51 5.90 18.32
N GLY A 177 -17.91 4.84 18.88
CA GLY A 177 -18.63 3.60 19.15
C GLY A 177 -18.04 2.75 20.27
N ALA A 178 -18.56 1.53 20.37
CA ALA A 178 -18.06 0.55 21.33
C ALA A 178 -16.61 0.16 21.03
N LEU A 179 -15.85 -0.11 22.09
CA LEU A 179 -14.47 -0.59 21.98
C LEU A 179 -14.47 -1.96 21.32
N SER A 180 -13.91 -2.05 20.12
CA SER A 180 -13.85 -3.27 19.32
C SER A 180 -12.68 -3.23 18.35
N ILE A 181 -12.04 -4.37 18.08
CA ILE A 181 -10.99 -4.49 17.06
C ILE A 181 -11.56 -5.14 15.81
N TRP A 182 -11.13 -4.71 14.63
CA TRP A 182 -11.63 -5.17 13.34
C TRP A 182 -10.46 -5.49 12.43
N VAL A 183 -10.56 -6.52 11.60
CA VAL A 183 -9.48 -6.88 10.65
C VAL A 183 -9.16 -5.74 9.68
N ASP A 184 -10.15 -4.92 9.33
CA ASP A 184 -10.04 -3.75 8.46
C ASP A 184 -9.03 -2.74 9.00
N SER A 185 -8.99 -2.55 10.32
CA SER A 185 -8.07 -1.61 10.98
C SER A 185 -6.60 -1.92 10.74
N VAL A 186 -6.28 -3.19 10.47
CA VAL A 186 -4.92 -3.62 10.12
C VAL A 186 -4.46 -2.94 8.81
N PHE A 187 -5.39 -2.69 7.88
CA PHE A 187 -5.11 -1.84 6.73
C PHE A 187 -5.20 -0.37 7.11
N MET A 188 -6.30 0.05 7.74
CA MET A 188 -6.60 1.47 7.81
C MET A 188 -5.54 2.30 8.54
N PHE A 189 -5.06 1.83 9.70
CA PHE A 189 -3.94 2.46 10.39
C PHE A 189 -2.62 1.74 10.15
N GLY A 190 -2.64 0.43 9.92
CA GLY A 190 -1.40 -0.34 9.82
C GLY A 190 -0.60 -0.01 8.56
N MET A 191 -1.28 0.36 7.47
CA MET A 191 -0.62 0.86 6.26
C MET A 191 0.01 2.25 6.49
N VAL A 192 -0.63 3.13 7.26
CA VAL A 192 -0.04 4.43 7.63
C VAL A 192 1.25 4.22 8.42
N LEU A 193 1.20 3.38 9.46
CA LEU A 193 2.37 3.05 10.29
C LEU A 193 3.50 2.43 9.44
N THR A 194 3.15 1.52 8.54
CA THR A 194 4.10 0.82 7.67
C THR A 194 4.78 1.78 6.70
N ARG A 195 4.01 2.61 5.98
CA ARG A 195 4.56 3.54 5.00
C ARG A 195 5.32 4.68 5.65
N TRP A 196 4.87 5.18 6.80
CA TRP A 196 5.64 6.16 7.57
C TRP A 196 6.96 5.57 8.07
N GLY A 197 6.95 4.35 8.63
CA GLY A 197 8.17 3.68 9.09
C GLY A 197 9.17 3.40 7.96
N GLU A 198 8.67 3.12 6.76
CA GLU A 198 9.49 3.00 5.55
C GLU A 198 10.14 4.33 5.17
N LEU A 199 9.36 5.41 5.08
CA LEU A 199 9.85 6.73 4.65
C LEU A 199 10.79 7.38 5.67
N SER A 200 10.37 7.43 6.94
CA SER A 200 11.06 8.18 7.99
C SER A 200 12.16 7.39 8.70
N GLY A 201 12.13 6.06 8.58
CA GLY A 201 12.97 5.18 9.37
C GLY A 201 12.47 4.93 10.81
N ASP A 202 11.31 5.46 11.19
CA ASP A 202 10.72 5.35 12.53
C ASP A 202 10.34 3.90 12.88
N ALA A 203 11.22 3.23 13.62
CA ALA A 203 11.00 1.86 14.09
C ALA A 203 9.78 1.74 15.01
N SER A 204 9.44 2.79 15.77
CA SER A 204 8.31 2.74 16.71
C SER A 204 6.96 2.63 16.00
N ALA A 205 6.85 3.15 14.77
CA ALA A 205 5.66 2.96 13.95
C ALA A 205 5.48 1.49 13.53
N LEU A 206 6.57 0.85 13.11
CA LEU A 206 6.57 -0.58 12.76
C LEU A 206 6.34 -1.46 13.99
N ASP A 207 6.91 -1.09 15.14
CA ASP A 207 6.73 -1.81 16.40
C ASP A 207 5.27 -1.73 16.86
N LEU A 208 4.62 -0.56 16.73
CA LEU A 208 3.19 -0.43 17.01
C LEU A 208 2.33 -1.32 16.11
N MET A 209 2.66 -1.47 14.83
CA MET A 209 1.98 -2.43 13.94
C MET A 209 2.12 -3.88 14.44
N SER A 210 3.34 -4.29 14.84
CA SER A 210 3.60 -5.61 15.44
C SER A 210 2.79 -5.83 16.72
N GLU A 211 2.80 -4.83 17.62
CA GLU A 211 2.05 -4.85 18.87
C GLU A 211 0.55 -5.02 18.63
N GLN A 212 -0.04 -4.27 17.69
CA GLN A 212 -1.45 -4.44 17.35
C GLN A 212 -1.74 -5.83 16.80
N MET A 213 -0.89 -6.38 15.93
CA MET A 213 -1.06 -7.76 15.45
C MET A 213 -0.96 -8.80 16.56
N ALA A 214 -0.09 -8.60 17.55
CA ALA A 214 0.02 -9.47 18.72
C ALA A 214 -1.24 -9.46 19.60
N LEU A 215 -2.04 -8.40 19.53
CA LEU A 215 -3.33 -8.29 20.22
C LEU A 215 -4.50 -8.81 19.37
N PHE A 216 -4.46 -8.56 18.06
CA PHE A 216 -5.53 -8.89 17.12
C PHE A 216 -5.54 -10.37 16.75
N ALA A 217 -4.41 -10.93 16.32
CA ALA A 217 -4.36 -12.31 15.81
C ALA A 217 -4.87 -13.36 16.81
N PRO A 218 -4.53 -13.31 18.12
CA PRO A 218 -5.06 -14.28 19.09
C PRO A 218 -6.58 -14.21 19.32
N ARG A 219 -7.26 -13.15 18.86
CA ARG A 219 -8.72 -12.96 18.98
C ARG A 219 -9.45 -13.19 17.67
N LEU A 220 -8.81 -12.85 16.56
CA LEU A 220 -9.46 -12.83 15.26
C LEU A 220 -9.09 -14.05 14.42
N GLN A 221 -7.86 -14.59 14.53
CA GLN A 221 -7.39 -15.69 13.68
C GLN A 221 -7.76 -17.06 14.23
N HIS A 222 -8.35 -17.89 13.36
CA HIS A 222 -8.76 -19.26 13.64
C HIS A 222 -7.70 -20.28 13.22
N GLU A 223 -7.92 -21.56 13.57
CA GLU A 223 -6.97 -22.66 13.29
C GLU A 223 -6.72 -22.90 11.80
N ASP A 224 -7.69 -22.57 10.95
CA ASP A 224 -7.59 -22.63 9.49
C ASP A 224 -6.81 -21.45 8.88
N GLY A 225 -6.36 -20.51 9.72
CA GLY A 225 -5.56 -19.36 9.35
C GLY A 225 -6.38 -18.12 9.00
N LEU A 226 -7.70 -18.23 8.81
CA LEU A 226 -8.56 -17.10 8.46
C LEU A 226 -8.99 -16.32 9.69
N MET A 227 -9.44 -15.08 9.46
CA MET A 227 -9.86 -14.20 10.53
C MET A 227 -11.38 -13.94 10.50
N GLN A 228 -12.00 -14.02 11.67
CA GLN A 228 -13.31 -13.42 11.90
C GLN A 228 -13.21 -11.89 11.83
N HIS A 229 -14.33 -11.23 11.51
CA HIS A 229 -14.33 -9.81 11.18
C HIS A 229 -13.87 -8.90 12.32
N ALA A 230 -14.37 -9.15 13.53
CA ALA A 230 -14.17 -8.26 14.66
C ALA A 230 -14.27 -9.00 15.99
N ASP A 231 -13.72 -8.40 17.04
CA ASP A 231 -13.91 -8.79 18.44
C ASP A 231 -14.36 -7.57 19.25
N GLY A 232 -15.25 -7.80 20.22
CA GLY A 232 -15.89 -6.73 21.02
C GLY A 232 -17.02 -5.96 20.31
N TRP A 233 -17.36 -6.29 19.06
CA TRP A 233 -18.50 -5.72 18.35
C TRP A 233 -19.75 -6.63 18.47
N PRO A 234 -20.90 -6.13 18.96
CA PRO A 234 -22.10 -6.96 19.15
C PRO A 234 -22.66 -7.62 17.89
N GLY A 235 -22.35 -7.08 16.71
CA GLY A 235 -22.77 -7.64 15.42
C GLY A 235 -21.78 -8.63 14.82
N ALA A 236 -20.66 -8.90 15.48
CA ALA A 236 -19.63 -9.78 14.95
C ALA A 236 -20.13 -11.23 14.92
N ASP A 237 -19.97 -11.88 13.77
CA ASP A 237 -20.19 -13.32 13.63
C ASP A 237 -18.83 -14.02 13.61
N ASN A 238 -18.57 -14.82 14.64
CA ASN A 238 -17.30 -15.52 14.81
C ASN A 238 -17.13 -16.70 13.85
N ASP A 239 -18.18 -17.07 13.10
CA ASP A 239 -18.18 -18.15 12.09
C ASP A 239 -18.29 -17.61 10.65
N ILE A 240 -18.05 -16.31 10.43
CA ILE A 240 -18.05 -15.70 9.10
C ILE A 240 -16.70 -15.05 8.82
N TYR A 241 -16.06 -15.53 7.75
CA TYR A 241 -14.81 -14.96 7.23
C TYR A 241 -15.11 -14.13 5.99
N TRP A 242 -15.20 -12.81 6.18
CA TRP A 242 -15.42 -11.88 5.08
C TRP A 242 -14.15 -11.76 4.24
N ASN A 243 -14.31 -11.95 2.93
CA ASN A 243 -13.18 -11.92 1.97
C ASN A 243 -12.41 -10.61 2.08
N ARG A 244 -13.09 -9.47 1.90
CA ARG A 244 -12.45 -8.14 1.95
C ARG A 244 -11.71 -7.89 3.28
N GLY A 245 -12.29 -8.27 4.42
CA GLY A 245 -11.64 -8.14 5.72
C GLY A 245 -10.34 -8.95 5.83
N ASN A 246 -10.35 -10.18 5.31
CA ASN A 246 -9.17 -11.05 5.24
C ASN A 246 -8.13 -10.54 4.22
N SER A 247 -8.58 -9.92 3.13
CA SER A 247 -7.73 -9.26 2.13
C SER A 247 -7.01 -8.04 2.71
N TRP A 248 -7.67 -7.24 3.55
CA TRP A 248 -7.04 -6.12 4.26
C TRP A 248 -5.83 -6.55 5.09
N VAL A 249 -5.98 -7.63 5.86
CA VAL A 249 -4.88 -8.22 6.62
C VAL A 249 -3.76 -8.67 5.69
N THR A 250 -4.11 -9.41 4.63
CA THR A 250 -3.13 -9.96 3.69
C THR A 250 -2.30 -8.86 3.02
N ALA A 251 -2.96 -7.82 2.50
CA ALA A 251 -2.29 -6.69 1.86
C ALA A 251 -1.36 -5.97 2.84
N SER A 252 -1.84 -5.67 4.04
CA SER A 252 -1.10 -4.90 5.05
C SER A 252 0.11 -5.65 5.59
N LEU A 253 -0.06 -6.93 5.92
CA LEU A 253 1.03 -7.75 6.44
C LEU A 253 2.11 -7.98 5.37
N SER A 254 1.72 -8.12 4.09
CA SER A 254 2.69 -8.25 3.01
C SER A 254 3.61 -7.02 2.92
N ASP A 255 3.05 -5.82 3.03
CA ASP A 255 3.82 -4.58 2.96
C ASP A 255 4.65 -4.34 4.23
N TYR A 256 4.07 -4.61 5.41
CA TYR A 256 4.80 -4.52 6.67
C TYR A 256 6.05 -5.41 6.69
N LEU A 257 5.89 -6.67 6.27
CA LEU A 257 6.97 -7.64 6.25
C LEU A 257 8.02 -7.30 5.18
N ARG A 258 7.60 -6.74 4.04
CA ARG A 258 8.52 -6.16 3.04
C ARG A 258 9.37 -5.05 3.64
N VAL A 259 8.77 -4.12 4.39
CA VAL A 259 9.49 -3.00 5.03
C VAL A 259 10.45 -3.50 6.11
N ARG A 260 10.05 -4.47 6.94
CA ARG A 260 10.96 -5.10 7.92
C ARG A 260 12.15 -5.77 7.22
N LEU A 261 11.88 -6.55 6.18
CA LEU A 261 12.93 -7.22 5.39
C LEU A 261 13.91 -6.21 4.77
N LEU A 262 13.41 -5.11 4.20
CA LEU A 262 14.21 -4.01 3.66
C LEU A 262 15.21 -3.43 4.67
N ARG A 263 14.85 -3.47 5.94
CA ARG A 263 15.65 -2.96 7.06
C ARG A 263 16.58 -4.02 7.66
N GLY A 264 16.56 -5.25 7.14
CA GLY A 264 17.28 -6.38 7.72
C GLY A 264 16.68 -6.84 9.05
N GLU A 265 15.40 -6.53 9.29
CA GLU A 265 14.64 -6.89 10.48
C GLU A 265 13.72 -8.08 10.18
N SER A 266 13.31 -8.81 11.23
CA SER A 266 12.32 -9.88 11.13
C SER A 266 11.28 -9.77 12.23
N ASP A 267 10.10 -10.32 11.96
CA ASP A 267 8.99 -10.38 12.92
C ASP A 267 8.36 -11.76 12.82
N ALA A 268 8.99 -12.73 13.51
CA ALA A 268 8.61 -14.14 13.40
C ALA A 268 7.14 -14.40 13.78
N PHE A 269 6.56 -13.58 14.66
CA PHE A 269 5.16 -13.68 15.03
C PHE A 269 4.27 -13.27 13.84
N VAL A 270 4.48 -12.07 13.29
CA VAL A 270 3.67 -11.58 12.17
C VAL A 270 3.91 -12.41 10.91
N GLU A 271 5.12 -12.91 10.67
CA GLU A 271 5.42 -13.86 9.60
C GLU A 271 4.60 -15.15 9.70
N LYS A 272 4.38 -15.66 10.92
CA LYS A 272 3.52 -16.83 11.13
C LYS A 272 2.06 -16.48 10.83
N VAL A 273 1.55 -15.37 11.40
CA VAL A 273 0.17 -14.91 11.17
C VAL A 273 -0.10 -14.75 9.68
N PHE A 274 0.79 -14.09 8.95
CA PHE A 274 0.69 -13.87 7.51
C PHE A 274 0.68 -15.19 6.72
N ARG A 275 1.58 -16.12 7.03
CA ARG A 275 1.64 -17.41 6.36
C ARG A 275 0.39 -18.24 6.58
N ASP A 276 -0.13 -18.28 7.80
CA ASP A 276 -1.36 -19.01 8.11
C ASP A 276 -2.55 -18.38 7.36
N GLN A 277 -2.64 -17.04 7.35
CA GLN A 277 -3.65 -16.28 6.59
C GLN A 277 -3.62 -16.58 5.09
N VAL A 278 -2.44 -16.52 4.47
CA VAL A 278 -2.27 -16.80 3.04
C VAL A 278 -2.59 -18.25 2.71
N ASN A 279 -2.16 -19.20 3.53
CA ASN A 279 -2.49 -20.62 3.32
C ASN A 279 -3.99 -20.88 3.44
N GLY A 280 -4.65 -20.29 4.44
CA GLY A 280 -6.10 -20.37 4.62
C GLY A 280 -6.87 -19.79 3.44
N ALA A 281 -6.45 -18.61 2.97
CA ALA A 281 -7.05 -17.97 1.79
C ALA A 281 -6.86 -18.84 0.54
N LEU A 282 -5.65 -19.32 0.26
CA LEU A 282 -5.38 -20.16 -0.91
C LEU A 282 -6.17 -21.48 -0.89
N ALA A 283 -6.41 -22.06 0.29
CA ALA A 283 -7.22 -23.27 0.42
C ALA A 283 -8.69 -23.07 0.03
N LEU A 284 -9.17 -21.83 0.03
CA LEU A 284 -10.55 -21.46 -0.30
C LEU A 284 -10.68 -20.74 -1.65
N GLN A 285 -9.62 -20.72 -2.47
CA GLN A 285 -9.70 -20.21 -3.83
C GLN A 285 -10.61 -21.12 -4.67
N ASP A 286 -11.54 -20.52 -5.39
CA ASP A 286 -12.38 -21.24 -6.34
C ASP A 286 -11.53 -21.74 -7.51
N SER A 287 -11.48 -23.06 -7.71
CA SER A 287 -10.59 -23.68 -8.70
C SER A 287 -11.02 -23.45 -10.16
N GLU A 288 -12.27 -23.05 -10.40
CA GLU A 288 -12.79 -22.83 -11.76
C GLU A 288 -12.49 -21.42 -12.24
N THR A 289 -12.62 -20.44 -11.35
CA THR A 289 -12.52 -19.01 -11.67
C THR A 289 -11.23 -18.35 -11.17
N GLY A 290 -10.58 -18.93 -10.16
CA GLY A 290 -9.46 -18.33 -9.45
C GLY A 290 -9.85 -17.20 -8.47
N LEU A 291 -11.15 -16.97 -8.26
CA LEU A 291 -11.67 -15.94 -7.35
C LEU A 291 -11.97 -16.49 -5.95
N TRP A 292 -12.36 -15.59 -5.05
CA TRP A 292 -12.83 -15.93 -3.69
C TRP A 292 -14.29 -15.52 -3.50
N TRP A 293 -14.98 -16.27 -2.65
CA TRP A 293 -16.36 -15.97 -2.26
C TRP A 293 -16.39 -14.90 -1.18
N THR A 294 -17.38 -14.00 -1.23
CA THR A 294 -17.55 -12.89 -0.26
C THR A 294 -17.53 -13.38 1.19
N ILE A 295 -18.14 -14.54 1.47
CA ILE A 295 -17.96 -15.30 2.71
C ILE A 295 -17.12 -16.52 2.35
N MET A 296 -15.85 -16.52 2.75
CA MET A 296 -14.85 -17.46 2.26
C MET A 296 -15.18 -18.90 2.67
N ASN A 297 -15.64 -19.11 3.90
CA ASN A 297 -15.99 -20.43 4.45
C ASN A 297 -17.39 -20.93 4.04
N ARG A 298 -18.13 -20.19 3.20
CA ARG A 298 -19.46 -20.57 2.70
C ARG A 298 -19.57 -20.40 1.18
N PRO A 299 -18.74 -21.14 0.40
CA PRO A 299 -18.73 -21.01 -1.05
C PRO A 299 -20.10 -21.39 -1.65
N GLY A 300 -20.55 -20.62 -2.64
CA GLY A 300 -21.83 -20.86 -3.33
C GLY A 300 -23.06 -20.25 -2.67
N GLU A 301 -22.98 -19.73 -1.44
CA GLU A 301 -24.16 -19.16 -0.76
C GLU A 301 -24.53 -17.76 -1.28
N ILE A 302 -23.55 -16.97 -1.72
CA ILE A 302 -23.75 -15.60 -2.19
C ILE A 302 -23.06 -15.36 -3.55
N TYR A 303 -22.01 -14.55 -3.60
CA TYR A 303 -21.31 -14.21 -4.83
C TYR A 303 -19.79 -14.18 -4.62
N GLN A 304 -19.07 -14.37 -5.72
CA GLN A 304 -17.64 -14.15 -5.79
C GLN A 304 -17.33 -12.66 -5.85
N GLU A 305 -16.37 -12.24 -5.06
CA GLU A 305 -16.11 -10.86 -4.71
C GLU A 305 -14.84 -10.36 -5.42
N THR A 306 -14.78 -9.06 -5.76
CA THR A 306 -13.70 -8.49 -6.59
C THR A 306 -12.93 -7.35 -5.95
N SER A 307 -13.37 -6.81 -4.81
CA SER A 307 -12.63 -5.77 -4.07
C SER A 307 -11.31 -6.30 -3.53
#